data_AF-A0A7X9MTG2-F1
#
_entry.id   AF-A0A7X9MTG2-F1
#
_cell.length_a   1.000
_cell.length_b   1.000
_cell.length_c   1.000
_cell.angle_alpha   90.00
_cell.angle_beta   90.00
_cell.angle_gamma   90.00
#
_symmetry.space_group_name_H-M   'P 1'
#
loop_
_entity.id
_entity.type
_entity.pdbx_description
1 polymer ?
#
loop_
_entity_poly.entity_id
_entity_poly.type
_entity_poly.pdbx_seq_one_letter_code
_entity_poly.pdbx_strand_id
1 'polypeptide(L)'
;MKKNILIAIVFTLVAMFSFTITSEASSTQVMWGKTELKKGQIGKVTLYADVATYKADGSRGKVLPAGGEYRVYTFRTDIYGGEYGLGDGLFVNMYSALKYETPSKAKLALLVDSSTKVMWGKTELKAGQIGKVTILKETTLFKVINSVDGGEPGLEPIRQLMPNEEFRIYSAKQPLDGYVPMYGLGGGYYIVQNNTMLNGVSVKYETPSKAKLALLN
;
A
#
# COMPACT_ATOMS: atom_id res chain seq x y z
N MET A 1 -29.52 -65.31 -16.77
CA MET A 1 -29.03 -64.36 -15.73
C MET A 1 -28.89 -62.97 -16.35
N LYS A 2 -29.56 -61.96 -15.77
CA LYS A 2 -29.20 -60.53 -15.61
C LYS A 2 -28.72 -59.76 -16.88
N LYS A 3 -29.54 -58.87 -17.46
CA LYS A 3 -29.77 -57.42 -17.15
C LYS A 3 -28.96 -56.47 -18.05
N ASN A 4 -29.65 -55.93 -19.06
CA ASN A 4 -29.74 -54.54 -19.54
C ASN A 4 -28.63 -53.50 -19.28
N ILE A 5 -28.50 -52.55 -20.25
CA ILE A 5 -28.17 -51.11 -20.15
C ILE A 5 -26.69 -50.69 -20.36
N LEU A 6 -26.36 -49.96 -21.44
CA LEU A 6 -26.32 -48.48 -21.52
C LEU A 6 -25.57 -47.99 -22.78
N ILE A 7 -26.18 -47.02 -23.46
CA ILE A 7 -25.60 -46.17 -24.51
C ILE A 7 -24.62 -45.17 -23.87
N ALA A 8 -23.43 -44.95 -24.45
CA ALA A 8 -22.68 -43.71 -24.17
C ALA A 8 -21.86 -43.28 -25.40
N ILE A 9 -22.36 -42.21 -26.01
CA ILE A 9 -21.79 -41.40 -27.08
C ILE A 9 -20.43 -40.86 -26.63
N VAL A 10 -19.35 -41.23 -27.32
CA VAL A 10 -18.03 -40.59 -27.11
C VAL A 10 -17.95 -39.36 -27.99
N PHE A 11 -18.44 -38.27 -27.41
CA PHE A 11 -18.26 -36.89 -27.83
C PHE A 11 -16.76 -36.59 -28.04
N THR A 12 -16.36 -36.38 -29.29
CA THR A 12 -15.06 -35.79 -29.64
C THR A 12 -15.16 -34.29 -29.43
N LEU A 13 -14.99 -33.83 -28.18
CA LEU A 13 -15.00 -32.41 -27.81
C LEU A 13 -13.60 -31.96 -27.40
N VAL A 14 -12.99 -31.14 -28.26
CA VAL A 14 -12.16 -29.97 -27.95
C VAL A 14 -11.29 -30.06 -26.68
N ALA A 15 -9.99 -30.24 -26.89
CA ALA A 15 -8.98 -29.74 -25.96
C ALA A 15 -7.95 -28.92 -26.75
N MET A 16 -8.38 -27.76 -27.25
CA MET A 16 -7.44 -26.68 -27.55
C MET A 16 -6.80 -26.29 -26.23
N PHE A 17 -5.54 -26.70 -26.05
CA PHE A 17 -4.72 -26.37 -24.91
C PHE A 17 -4.37 -24.87 -25.00
N SER A 18 -5.26 -24.02 -24.50
CA SER A 18 -5.00 -22.60 -24.34
C SER A 18 -3.89 -22.45 -23.31
N PHE A 19 -2.65 -22.30 -23.78
CA PHE A 19 -1.51 -21.90 -22.95
C PHE A 19 -1.78 -20.46 -22.50
N THR A 20 -2.41 -20.30 -21.33
CA THR A 20 -2.49 -19.01 -20.67
C THR A 20 -1.08 -18.69 -20.18
N ILE A 21 -0.35 -17.89 -20.95
CA ILE A 21 0.87 -17.25 -20.46
C ILE A 21 0.41 -16.21 -19.44
N THR A 22 0.40 -16.62 -18.17
CA THR A 22 0.28 -15.68 -17.06
C THR A 22 1.54 -14.82 -17.10
N SER A 23 1.43 -13.60 -17.61
CA SER A 23 2.48 -12.59 -17.46
C SER A 23 2.53 -12.22 -15.98
N GLU A 24 3.39 -12.90 -15.22
CA GLU A 24 3.71 -12.47 -13.86
C GLU A 24 4.30 -11.06 -13.94
N ALA A 25 3.58 -10.10 -13.36
CA ALA A 25 4.09 -8.75 -13.16
C ALA A 25 5.42 -8.88 -12.40
N SER A 26 6.52 -8.56 -13.07
CA SER A 26 7.86 -8.60 -12.52
C SER A 26 7.98 -7.52 -11.43
N SER A 27 7.53 -7.83 -10.22
CA SER A 27 7.82 -7.01 -9.04
C SER A 27 9.33 -6.97 -8.88
N THR A 28 9.93 -5.79 -8.89
CA THR A 28 11.38 -5.60 -8.76
C THR A 28 11.82 -5.97 -7.34
N GLN A 29 12.09 -7.25 -7.12
CA GLN A 29 12.55 -7.76 -5.83
C GLN A 29 13.97 -7.26 -5.53
N VAL A 30 14.14 -6.55 -4.41
CA VAL A 30 15.45 -6.08 -3.96
C VAL A 30 16.15 -7.20 -3.20
N MET A 31 17.04 -7.94 -3.86
CA MET A 31 17.75 -9.07 -3.24
C MET A 31 18.87 -8.63 -2.30
N TRP A 32 18.96 -9.19 -1.09
CA TRP A 32 20.05 -9.02 -0.13
C TRP A 32 20.64 -10.37 0.30
N GLY A 33 21.79 -10.70 -0.29
CA GLY A 33 22.34 -12.06 -0.20
C GLY A 33 21.40 -13.05 -0.88
N LYS A 34 21.03 -14.11 -0.18
CA LYS A 34 20.09 -15.14 -0.66
C LYS A 34 18.62 -14.82 -0.34
N THR A 35 18.36 -13.70 0.33
CA THR A 35 17.00 -13.32 0.77
C THR A 35 16.56 -12.02 0.12
N GLU A 36 15.30 -11.91 -0.27
CA GLU A 36 14.71 -10.63 -0.64
C GLU A 36 14.68 -9.68 0.57
N LEU A 37 15.15 -8.44 0.43
CA LEU A 37 15.01 -7.39 1.43
C LEU A 37 13.55 -6.95 1.52
N LYS A 38 12.93 -7.08 2.70
CA LYS A 38 11.52 -6.71 2.91
C LYS A 38 11.36 -5.42 3.72
N LYS A 39 10.23 -4.73 3.54
CA LYS A 39 9.88 -3.57 4.37
C LYS A 39 9.75 -3.99 5.83
N GLY A 40 10.33 -3.20 6.74
CA GLY A 40 10.36 -3.50 8.18
C GLY A 40 11.48 -4.46 8.60
N GLN A 41 12.26 -5.00 7.66
CA GLN A 41 13.48 -5.75 8.00
C GLN A 41 14.55 -4.79 8.53
N ILE A 42 15.07 -5.07 9.73
CA ILE A 42 16.12 -4.27 10.39
C ILE A 42 17.51 -4.84 10.16
N GLY A 43 17.59 -6.13 9.81
CA GLY A 43 18.86 -6.81 9.62
C GLY A 43 18.72 -8.20 9.00
N LYS A 44 19.83 -8.93 8.98
CA LYS A 44 19.92 -10.32 8.52
C LYS A 44 20.91 -11.06 9.41
N VAL A 45 20.62 -12.32 9.72
CA VAL A 45 21.58 -13.23 10.32
C VAL A 45 22.03 -14.29 9.31
N THR A 46 23.32 -14.59 9.31
CA THR A 46 23.93 -15.71 8.58
C THR A 46 24.42 -16.72 9.59
N LEU A 47 23.99 -17.99 9.49
CA LEU A 47 24.36 -19.02 10.46
C LEU A 47 25.63 -19.76 10.03
N TYR A 48 26.52 -20.03 10.99
CA TYR A 48 27.76 -20.78 10.78
C TYR A 48 27.67 -22.24 11.23
N ALA A 49 26.67 -22.56 12.06
CA ALA A 49 26.34 -23.91 12.49
C ALA A 49 24.81 -24.05 12.58
N ASP A 50 24.34 -25.25 12.91
CA ASP A 50 22.93 -25.46 13.22
C ASP A 50 22.57 -24.72 14.51
N VAL A 51 21.53 -23.88 14.45
CA VAL A 51 21.11 -23.02 15.57
C VAL A 51 19.66 -23.30 15.94
N ALA A 52 19.41 -23.55 17.22
CA ALA A 52 18.05 -23.67 17.74
C ALA A 52 17.35 -22.31 17.77
N THR A 53 16.06 -22.29 17.41
CA THR A 53 15.19 -21.13 17.61
C THR A 53 14.35 -21.30 18.86
N TYR A 54 13.81 -20.19 19.34
CA TYR A 54 12.94 -20.10 20.51
C TYR A 54 11.71 -19.28 20.16
N LYS A 55 10.60 -19.57 20.83
CA LYS A 55 9.38 -18.77 20.74
C LYS A 55 9.37 -17.68 21.81
N ALA A 56 8.41 -16.77 21.71
CA ALA A 56 8.23 -15.70 22.69
C ALA A 56 8.03 -16.22 24.12
N ASP A 57 7.41 -17.40 24.27
CA ASP A 57 7.17 -18.10 25.55
C ASP A 57 8.37 -18.89 26.09
N GLY A 58 9.51 -18.87 25.38
CA GLY A 58 10.74 -19.58 25.75
C GLY A 58 10.78 -21.05 25.31
N SER A 59 9.70 -21.59 24.73
CA SER A 59 9.69 -22.94 24.20
C SER A 59 10.62 -23.06 22.97
N ARG A 60 11.23 -24.23 22.79
CA ARG A 60 12.07 -24.51 21.63
C ARG A 60 11.23 -24.51 20.34
N GLY A 61 11.69 -23.73 19.37
CA GLY A 61 11.21 -23.74 18.00
C GLY A 61 11.94 -24.79 17.15
N LYS A 62 12.08 -24.49 15.85
CA LYS A 62 12.82 -25.32 14.89
C LYS A 62 14.33 -25.10 14.97
N VAL A 63 15.10 -26.08 14.52
CA VAL A 63 16.54 -25.92 14.26
C VAL A 63 16.72 -25.35 12.85
N LEU A 64 17.55 -24.32 12.75
CA LEU A 64 17.92 -23.71 11.48
C LEU A 64 19.29 -24.24 11.04
N PRO A 65 19.44 -24.69 9.78
CA PRO A 65 20.69 -25.27 9.31
C PRO A 65 21.81 -24.24 9.14
N ALA A 66 23.05 -24.72 9.28
CA ALA A 66 24.26 -23.98 8.94
C ALA A 66 24.21 -23.43 7.50
N GLY A 67 24.73 -22.21 7.31
CA GLY A 67 24.75 -21.52 6.01
C GLY A 67 23.42 -20.86 5.63
N GLY A 68 22.37 -20.99 6.45
CA GLY A 68 21.10 -20.30 6.26
C GLY A 68 21.21 -18.79 6.48
N GLU A 69 20.49 -18.03 5.65
CA GLU A 69 20.34 -16.58 5.78
C GLU A 69 18.89 -16.25 6.18
N TYR A 70 18.72 -15.53 7.28
CA TYR A 70 17.40 -15.22 7.84
C TYR A 70 17.26 -13.73 8.08
N ARG A 71 16.08 -13.20 7.73
CA ARG A 71 15.74 -11.80 7.97
C ARG A 71 15.57 -11.57 9.47
N VAL A 72 15.92 -10.39 9.93
CA VAL A 72 15.66 -9.94 11.30
C VAL A 72 14.73 -8.74 11.24
N TYR A 73 13.66 -8.79 12.03
CA TYR A 73 12.65 -7.74 12.11
C TYR A 73 12.67 -7.01 13.44
N THR A 74 13.08 -7.70 14.50
CA THR A 74 13.14 -7.15 15.85
C THR A 74 14.37 -7.67 16.57
N PHE A 75 14.77 -6.97 17.62
CA PHE A 75 15.68 -7.52 18.61
C PHE A 75 15.06 -7.29 19.99
N ARG A 76 15.31 -8.20 20.92
CA ARG A 76 14.95 -8.03 22.32
C ARG A 76 16.16 -8.31 23.19
N THR A 77 16.26 -7.61 24.30
CA THR A 77 17.30 -7.83 25.30
C THR A 77 16.66 -8.53 26.50
N ASP A 78 17.33 -9.56 27.00
CA ASP A 78 16.95 -10.28 28.21
C ASP A 78 18.19 -10.51 29.08
N ILE A 79 18.00 -11.23 30.19
CA ILE A 79 19.08 -11.58 31.12
C ILE A 79 20.16 -12.49 30.49
N TYR A 80 19.88 -13.09 29.34
CA TYR A 80 20.79 -13.97 28.60
C TYR A 80 21.50 -13.24 27.45
N GLY A 81 21.39 -11.91 27.42
CA GLY A 81 22.12 -11.01 26.54
C GLY A 81 21.57 -10.91 25.11
N GLY A 82 20.29 -11.26 24.93
CA GLY A 82 19.48 -10.80 23.81
C GLY A 82 19.27 -11.80 22.68
N GLU A 83 18.24 -11.53 21.89
CA GLU A 83 17.78 -12.38 20.80
C GLU A 83 17.37 -11.57 19.57
N TYR A 84 17.58 -12.13 18.38
CA TYR A 84 17.09 -11.62 17.11
C TYR A 84 15.77 -12.28 16.72
N GLY A 85 14.74 -11.48 16.48
CA GLY A 85 13.44 -11.94 16.00
C GLY A 85 13.42 -12.12 14.48
N LEU A 86 13.22 -13.35 14.03
CA LEU A 86 13.29 -13.75 12.61
C LEU A 86 11.96 -13.57 11.85
N GLY A 87 10.89 -13.21 12.55
CA GLY A 87 9.51 -13.29 12.06
C GLY A 87 8.78 -14.53 12.61
N ASP A 88 7.47 -14.59 12.43
CA ASP A 88 6.59 -15.70 12.88
C ASP A 88 6.74 -16.08 14.37
N GLY A 89 7.15 -15.13 15.21
CA GLY A 89 7.39 -15.37 16.64
C GLY A 89 8.60 -16.23 16.96
N LEU A 90 9.53 -16.41 16.01
CA LEU A 90 10.79 -17.15 16.20
C LEU A 90 11.96 -16.21 16.50
N PHE A 91 12.80 -16.65 17.43
CA PHE A 91 13.95 -15.91 17.94
C PHE A 91 15.21 -16.79 17.91
N VAL A 92 16.37 -16.18 17.70
CA VAL A 92 17.69 -16.82 17.87
C VAL A 92 18.54 -16.02 18.83
N ASN A 93 19.27 -16.71 19.71
CA ASN A 93 20.15 -16.06 20.67
C ASN A 93 21.34 -15.38 19.97
N MET A 94 21.65 -14.14 20.35
CA MET A 94 22.68 -13.32 19.70
C MET A 94 24.09 -13.91 19.80
N TYR A 95 24.37 -14.74 20.81
CA TYR A 95 25.67 -15.40 21.02
C TYR A 95 25.77 -16.79 20.37
N SER A 96 24.75 -17.20 19.61
CA SER A 96 24.81 -18.43 18.81
C SER A 96 25.88 -18.32 17.72
N ALA A 97 26.16 -19.44 17.03
CA ALA A 97 27.07 -19.47 15.88
C ALA A 97 26.47 -18.73 14.65
N LEU A 98 26.39 -17.41 14.70
CA LEU A 98 25.80 -16.56 13.67
C LEU A 98 26.55 -15.23 13.50
N LYS A 99 26.26 -14.53 12.41
CA LYS A 99 26.65 -13.13 12.17
C LYS A 99 25.44 -12.30 11.82
N TYR A 100 25.27 -11.18 12.51
CA TYR A 100 24.27 -10.17 12.20
C TYR A 100 24.84 -9.08 11.28
N GLU A 101 24.04 -8.65 10.32
CA GLU A 101 24.35 -7.56 9.40
C GLU A 101 23.13 -6.63 9.25
N THR A 102 23.38 -5.34 9.07
CA THR A 102 22.36 -4.32 8.76
C THR A 102 22.37 -3.99 7.26
N PRO A 103 21.19 -3.74 6.64
CA PRO A 103 21.15 -3.34 5.25
C PRO A 103 21.74 -1.94 5.07
N SER A 104 22.48 -1.71 3.99
CA SER A 104 23.06 -0.40 3.72
C SER A 104 21.97 0.63 3.37
N LYS A 105 22.26 1.93 3.60
CA LYS A 105 21.36 3.02 3.21
C LYS A 105 20.98 2.97 1.72
N ALA A 106 21.94 2.66 0.86
CA ALA A 106 21.70 2.50 -0.58
C ALA A 106 20.74 1.33 -0.87
N LYS A 107 20.84 0.21 -0.13
CA LYS A 107 19.95 -0.94 -0.29
C LYS A 107 18.52 -0.64 0.17
N LEU A 108 18.37 0.11 1.26
CA LEU A 108 17.08 0.60 1.74
C LEU A 108 16.43 1.58 0.75
N ALA A 109 17.22 2.42 0.07
CA ALA A 109 16.70 3.33 -0.95
C ALA A 109 16.08 2.57 -2.14
N LEU A 110 16.70 1.48 -2.60
CA LEU A 110 16.14 0.61 -3.65
C LEU A 110 14.77 0.02 -3.24
N LEU A 111 14.58 -0.26 -1.94
CA LEU A 111 13.30 -0.76 -1.42
C LEU A 111 12.22 0.34 -1.39
N VAL A 112 12.60 1.59 -1.12
CA VAL A 112 11.69 2.75 -1.15
C VAL A 112 11.28 3.06 -2.59
N ASP A 113 12.22 2.99 -3.54
CA ASP A 113 11.95 3.19 -4.97
C ASP A 113 11.13 2.05 -5.59
N SER A 114 11.22 0.83 -5.03
CA SER A 114 10.40 -0.31 -5.47
C SER A 114 8.93 -0.21 -5.05
N SER A 115 8.58 0.74 -4.17
CA SER A 115 7.20 1.24 -4.07
C SER A 115 7.07 2.42 -5.02
N THR A 116 6.90 2.15 -6.32
CA THR A 116 6.87 3.16 -7.38
C THR A 116 5.73 4.14 -7.17
N LYS A 117 5.99 5.20 -6.39
CA LYS A 117 5.04 6.28 -6.18
C LYS A 117 4.85 6.99 -7.51
N VAL A 118 3.67 6.86 -8.08
CA VAL A 118 3.31 7.55 -9.31
C VAL A 118 3.07 9.01 -8.96
N MET A 119 3.99 9.91 -9.32
CA MET A 119 3.82 11.33 -9.05
C MET A 119 2.92 12.01 -10.10
N TRP A 120 2.06 12.92 -9.63
CA TRP A 120 1.25 13.81 -10.44
C TRP A 120 1.31 15.25 -9.92
N GLY A 121 2.13 16.06 -10.60
CA GLY A 121 2.49 17.37 -10.08
C GLY A 121 3.31 17.22 -8.79
N LYS A 122 2.93 17.95 -7.75
CA LYS A 122 3.54 17.89 -6.41
C LYS A 122 2.90 16.83 -5.52
N THR A 123 1.89 16.10 -6.02
CA THR A 123 1.14 15.09 -5.26
C THR A 123 1.43 13.68 -5.76
N GLU A 124 1.59 12.71 -4.86
CA GLU A 124 1.59 11.27 -5.20
C GLU A 124 0.17 10.87 -5.63
N LEU A 125 -0.01 10.29 -6.81
CA LEU A 125 -1.29 9.76 -7.28
C LEU A 125 -1.67 8.53 -6.47
N LYS A 126 -2.93 8.47 -5.99
CA LYS A 126 -3.43 7.34 -5.18
C LYS A 126 -4.62 6.66 -5.83
N ALA A 127 -4.81 5.37 -5.53
CA ALA A 127 -6.02 4.64 -5.90
C ALA A 127 -7.26 5.35 -5.33
N GLY A 128 -8.35 5.39 -6.11
CA GLY A 128 -9.58 6.10 -5.75
C GLY A 128 -9.53 7.62 -5.91
N GLN A 129 -8.40 8.21 -6.30
CA GLN A 129 -8.32 9.62 -6.69
C GLN A 129 -8.99 9.81 -8.05
N ILE A 130 -9.94 10.75 -8.13
CA ILE A 130 -10.65 11.09 -9.38
C ILE A 130 -10.01 12.27 -10.11
N GLY A 131 -9.23 13.09 -9.40
CA GLY A 131 -8.62 14.29 -9.96
C GLY A 131 -7.61 14.97 -9.04
N LYS A 132 -7.11 16.11 -9.49
CA LYS A 132 -6.24 17.01 -8.73
C LYS A 132 -6.76 18.42 -8.92
N VAL A 133 -6.75 19.21 -7.84
CA VAL A 133 -7.03 20.64 -7.89
C VAL A 133 -5.77 21.44 -7.59
N THR A 134 -5.51 22.45 -8.40
CA THR A 134 -4.57 23.54 -8.10
C THR A 134 -5.36 24.79 -7.74
N ILE A 135 -5.04 25.40 -6.60
CA ILE A 135 -5.65 26.66 -6.17
C ILE A 135 -5.09 27.79 -7.03
N LEU A 136 -5.96 28.56 -7.68
CA LEU A 136 -5.58 29.70 -8.52
C LEU A 136 -5.73 31.02 -7.77
N LYS A 137 -6.71 31.09 -6.87
CA LYS A 137 -7.01 32.24 -6.01
C LYS A 137 -7.33 31.75 -4.60
N GLU A 138 -7.11 32.62 -3.62
CA GLU A 138 -7.41 32.30 -2.22
C GLU A 138 -8.84 31.74 -2.07
N THR A 139 -8.97 30.60 -1.40
CA THR A 139 -10.25 29.92 -1.23
C THR A 139 -10.35 29.20 0.11
N THR A 140 -11.54 29.15 0.67
CA THR A 140 -11.77 28.53 1.97
C THR A 140 -11.85 27.00 1.85
N LEU A 141 -11.12 26.30 2.72
CA LEU A 141 -11.29 24.89 3.00
C LEU A 141 -12.43 24.71 4.01
N PHE A 142 -13.40 23.87 3.68
CA PHE A 142 -14.52 23.54 4.55
C PHE A 142 -14.42 22.11 5.08
N LYS A 143 -14.95 21.87 6.27
CA LYS A 143 -15.26 20.54 6.78
C LYS A 143 -16.78 20.38 6.85
N VAL A 144 -17.28 19.27 6.32
CA VAL A 144 -18.69 18.94 6.48
C VAL A 144 -18.90 18.41 7.89
N ILE A 145 -19.85 19.01 8.61
CA ILE A 145 -20.29 18.58 9.94
C ILE A 145 -21.67 17.96 9.85
N ASN A 146 -21.92 16.94 10.68
CA ASN A 146 -23.23 16.30 10.73
C ASN A 146 -24.27 17.29 11.25
N SER A 147 -25.49 17.22 10.72
CA SER A 147 -26.60 17.95 11.29
C SER A 147 -26.94 17.38 12.66
N VAL A 148 -27.21 18.27 13.62
CA VAL A 148 -27.56 17.89 15.00
C VAL A 148 -29.01 17.37 15.06
N ASP A 149 -29.87 17.81 14.14
CA ASP A 149 -31.33 17.55 14.19
C ASP A 149 -31.89 16.88 12.92
N GLY A 150 -31.05 16.17 12.14
CA GLY A 150 -31.47 15.49 10.91
C GLY A 150 -31.77 16.43 9.72
N GLY A 151 -31.43 17.71 9.84
CA GLY A 151 -31.45 18.68 8.74
C GLY A 151 -30.24 18.59 7.81
N GLU A 152 -30.07 19.59 6.95
CA GLU A 152 -28.97 19.67 5.99
C GLU A 152 -27.58 19.76 6.70
N PRO A 153 -26.54 19.06 6.21
CA PRO A 153 -25.22 19.02 6.88
C PRO A 153 -24.43 20.33 6.73
N GLY A 154 -24.06 20.95 7.86
CA GLY A 154 -23.36 22.24 7.87
C GLY A 154 -21.95 22.23 7.25
N LEU A 155 -21.47 23.41 6.89
CA LEU A 155 -20.10 23.67 6.44
C LEU A 155 -19.34 24.51 7.47
N GLU A 156 -18.28 23.95 8.04
CA GLU A 156 -17.38 24.65 8.95
C GLU A 156 -16.14 25.15 8.18
N PRO A 157 -15.85 26.47 8.13
CA PRO A 157 -14.62 26.98 7.53
C PRO A 157 -13.42 26.64 8.40
N ILE A 158 -12.41 26.00 7.80
CA ILE A 158 -11.23 25.50 8.52
C ILE A 158 -10.03 26.42 8.36
N ARG A 159 -9.72 26.80 7.12
CA ARG A 159 -8.63 27.75 6.80
C ARG A 159 -8.75 28.27 5.37
N GLN A 160 -7.99 29.31 5.08
CA GLN A 160 -7.73 29.75 3.71
C GLN A 160 -6.65 28.86 3.05
N LEU A 161 -6.85 28.59 1.77
CA LEU A 161 -5.91 27.92 0.88
C LEU A 161 -5.31 28.95 -0.06
N MET A 162 -3.99 28.94 -0.20
CA MET A 162 -3.25 29.91 -0.99
C MET A 162 -3.07 29.47 -2.44
N PRO A 163 -2.89 30.42 -3.39
CA PRO A 163 -2.56 30.11 -4.77
C PRO A 163 -1.35 29.16 -4.90
N ASN A 164 -1.41 28.26 -5.87
CA ASN A 164 -0.45 27.19 -6.16
C ASN A 164 -0.40 26.01 -5.17
N GLU A 165 -1.24 25.98 -4.12
CA GLU A 165 -1.46 24.76 -3.36
C GLU A 165 -2.12 23.70 -4.26
N GLU A 166 -1.70 22.43 -4.13
CA GLU A 166 -2.24 21.30 -4.90
C GLU A 166 -2.86 20.25 -3.98
N PHE A 167 -4.05 19.77 -4.35
CA PHE A 167 -4.80 18.79 -3.58
C PHE A 167 -5.31 17.66 -4.44
N ARG A 168 -5.33 16.45 -3.87
CA ARG A 168 -6.00 15.29 -4.46
C ARG A 168 -7.49 15.43 -4.28
N ILE A 169 -8.25 15.07 -5.31
CA ILE A 169 -9.71 15.02 -5.26
C ILE A 169 -10.16 13.57 -5.33
N TYR A 170 -11.03 13.18 -4.40
CA TYR A 170 -11.58 11.84 -4.30
C TYR A 170 -13.08 11.78 -4.63
N SER A 171 -13.77 12.92 -4.57
CA SER A 171 -15.18 13.00 -4.92
C SER A 171 -15.53 14.39 -5.47
N ALA A 172 -16.57 14.45 -6.30
CA ALA A 172 -17.24 15.69 -6.66
C ALA A 172 -18.68 15.56 -6.18
N LYS A 173 -19.11 16.47 -5.30
CA LYS A 173 -20.51 16.54 -4.87
C LYS A 173 -21.22 17.55 -5.77
N GLN A 174 -22.17 17.07 -6.56
CA GLN A 174 -23.19 17.93 -7.15
C GLN A 174 -24.34 18.06 -6.14
N PRO A 175 -24.90 19.25 -5.96
CA PRO A 175 -25.96 19.45 -5.00
C PRO A 175 -27.24 18.71 -5.44
N LEU A 176 -27.76 17.86 -4.56
CA LEU A 176 -29.21 17.75 -4.36
C LEU A 176 -29.59 19.01 -3.56
N ASP A 177 -30.65 19.70 -4.00
CA ASP A 177 -31.22 20.96 -3.48
C ASP A 177 -30.37 21.77 -2.48
N GLY A 178 -29.87 22.95 -2.91
CA GLY A 178 -29.42 24.02 -2.01
C GLY A 178 -27.91 24.13 -1.75
N TYR A 179 -27.07 23.16 -2.12
CA TYR A 179 -25.61 23.26 -1.98
C TYR A 179 -24.92 23.86 -3.20
N VAL A 180 -23.74 24.45 -3.02
CA VAL A 180 -22.84 24.83 -4.12
C VAL A 180 -22.03 23.60 -4.54
N PRO A 181 -21.71 23.37 -5.83
CA PRO A 181 -20.85 22.25 -6.22
C PRO A 181 -19.49 22.29 -5.50
N MET A 182 -19.02 21.15 -4.98
CA MET A 182 -17.77 21.05 -4.21
C MET A 182 -16.87 19.89 -4.67
N TYR A 183 -15.56 20.04 -4.50
CA TYR A 183 -14.59 18.96 -4.61
C TYR A 183 -14.21 18.44 -3.21
N GLY A 184 -14.27 17.12 -3.02
CA GLY A 184 -13.87 16.44 -1.79
C GLY A 184 -12.39 16.06 -1.80
N LEU A 185 -11.65 16.55 -0.81
CA LEU A 185 -10.20 16.32 -0.63
C LEU A 185 -9.89 15.05 0.19
N GLY A 186 -10.94 14.35 0.65
CA GLY A 186 -10.84 13.23 1.59
C GLY A 186 -11.02 13.70 3.05
N GLY A 187 -11.32 12.78 3.96
CA GLY A 187 -11.44 13.09 5.40
C GLY A 187 -12.56 14.07 5.78
N GLY A 188 -13.58 14.24 4.92
CA GLY A 188 -14.67 15.18 5.15
C GLY A 188 -14.35 16.64 4.78
N TYR A 189 -13.22 16.90 4.11
CA TYR A 189 -12.83 18.23 3.68
C TYR A 189 -13.24 18.52 2.24
N TYR A 190 -13.69 19.76 2.00
CA TYR A 190 -14.24 20.19 0.73
C TYR A 190 -13.81 21.61 0.36
N ILE A 191 -13.71 21.87 -0.93
CA ILE A 191 -13.51 23.20 -1.51
C ILE A 191 -14.63 23.45 -2.53
N VAL A 192 -15.03 24.70 -2.67
CA VAL A 192 -16.05 25.09 -3.65
C VAL A 192 -15.47 24.99 -5.06
N GLN A 193 -16.24 24.43 -5.99
CA GLN A 193 -15.86 24.39 -7.40
C GLN A 193 -15.98 25.79 -8.02
N ASN A 194 -15.51 25.96 -9.25
CA ASN A 194 -15.72 27.21 -9.98
C ASN A 194 -17.23 27.43 -10.16
N ASN A 195 -17.77 28.45 -9.50
CA ASN A 195 -19.15 28.87 -9.63
C ASN A 195 -19.18 30.31 -10.16
N THR A 196 -19.81 30.49 -11.32
CA THR A 196 -19.97 31.80 -11.96
C THR A 196 -20.80 32.76 -11.11
N MET A 197 -21.66 32.27 -10.21
CA MET A 197 -22.45 33.10 -9.28
C MET A 197 -21.69 33.57 -8.03
N LEU A 198 -20.47 33.06 -7.78
CA LEU A 198 -19.63 33.41 -6.62
C LEU A 198 -18.31 34.09 -7.02
N ASN A 199 -18.30 34.81 -8.14
CA ASN A 199 -17.14 35.60 -8.62
C ASN A 199 -15.83 34.80 -8.86
N GLY A 200 -15.95 33.71 -9.61
CA GLY A 200 -14.92 33.34 -10.58
C GLY A 200 -14.26 31.99 -10.41
N VAL A 201 -13.32 31.73 -11.32
CA VAL A 201 -12.49 30.52 -11.35
C VAL A 201 -11.42 30.62 -10.27
N SER A 202 -11.67 30.02 -9.11
CA SER A 202 -10.73 29.98 -7.99
C SER A 202 -9.83 28.76 -8.02
N VAL A 203 -10.22 27.71 -8.75
CA VAL A 203 -9.53 26.42 -8.76
C VAL A 203 -9.40 25.86 -10.17
N LYS A 204 -8.30 25.16 -10.45
CA LYS A 204 -8.11 24.37 -11.68
C LYS A 204 -8.22 22.89 -11.35
N TYR A 205 -9.21 22.22 -11.90
CA TYR A 205 -9.36 20.76 -11.80
C TYR A 205 -8.71 20.06 -13.00
N GLU A 206 -7.97 19.00 -12.73
CA GLU A 206 -7.35 18.12 -13.73
C GLU A 206 -7.74 16.66 -13.41
N THR A 207 -7.84 15.81 -14.44
CA THR A 207 -8.10 14.37 -14.31
C THR A 207 -6.82 13.59 -14.65
N PRO A 208 -6.46 12.52 -13.91
CA PRO A 208 -5.28 11.74 -14.25
C PRO A 208 -5.50 10.99 -15.57
N SER A 209 -4.47 10.94 -16.42
CA SER A 209 -4.58 10.20 -17.69
C SER A 209 -4.70 8.68 -17.44
N LYS A 210 -5.34 7.96 -18.36
CA LYS A 210 -5.43 6.48 -18.30
C LYS A 210 -4.06 5.83 -18.19
N ALA A 211 -3.07 6.32 -18.95
CA ALA A 211 -1.70 5.85 -18.88
C ALA A 211 -1.07 6.06 -17.50
N LYS A 212 -1.39 7.17 -16.81
CA LYS A 212 -0.89 7.44 -15.47
C LYS A 212 -1.57 6.61 -14.40
N LEU A 213 -2.87 6.33 -14.56
CA LEU A 213 -3.60 5.39 -13.70
C LEU A 213 -3.08 3.96 -13.84
N ALA A 214 -2.68 3.54 -15.04
CA ALA A 214 -2.12 2.21 -15.27
C ALA A 214 -0.80 1.96 -14.50
N LEU A 215 -0.07 3.01 -14.13
CA LEU A 215 1.15 2.90 -13.32
C LEU A 215 0.88 2.57 -11.84
N LEU A 216 -0.38 2.59 -11.39
CA LEU A 216 -0.77 2.24 -10.01
C LEU A 216 -1.04 0.73 -9.82
N ASN A 217 -1.04 -0.06 -10.90
CA ASN A 217 -1.43 -1.46 -10.93
C ASN A 217 -0.24 -2.39 -11.16
#